data_AF-A0A936S907-F1
#
_entry.id   AF-A0A936S907-F1
#
_cell.length_a   1.000
_cell.length_b   1.000
_cell.length_c   1.000
_cell.angle_alpha   90.00
_cell.angle_beta   90.00
_cell.angle_gamma   90.00
#
_symmetry.space_group_name_H-M   'P 1'
#
loop_
_entity.id
_entity.type
_entity.pdbx_description
1 polymer ?
#
loop_
_entity_poly.entity_id
_entity_poly.type
_entity_poly.pdbx_seq_one_letter_code
_entity_poly.pdbx_strand_id
1 'polypeptide(L)'
;MRKFLAVVKHEYKKIVLKWTFLLGTLLFPVIGAGFAVVPALIFSIKGEPTRIVIVDRSNRIGMRIRENLSPEKIAARSDQMVKDAVKEMPVAQPGQMNQSAMQSAASFVFVDYNAYGRSSDDVYLDLNEMVVGNKIDAYLIAPSDIDSKDASFEFRSRKAGDFIAGDILRDAINDAVRSQRLADANISETSVMELSRRVTIDSKSLDDKGREKDSDMLLAASFVIGLMIHITLPFMDK
;
A
#
# COMPACT_ATOMS: atom_id res chain seq x y z
N MET A 1 -52.86 31.69 -15.06
CA MET A 1 -51.53 32.08 -14.52
C MET A 1 -51.52 32.27 -13.00
N ARG A 2 -52.34 33.17 -12.40
CA ARG A 2 -52.34 33.42 -10.93
C ARG A 2 -52.67 32.20 -10.05
N LYS A 3 -53.59 31.34 -10.49
CA LYS A 3 -53.99 30.13 -9.73
C LYS A 3 -52.87 29.10 -9.64
N PHE A 4 -52.11 28.90 -10.71
CA PHE A 4 -50.95 28.00 -10.74
C PHE A 4 -49.86 28.46 -9.76
N LEU A 5 -49.49 29.75 -9.79
CA LEU A 5 -48.53 30.34 -8.85
C LEU A 5 -48.98 30.21 -7.39
N ALA A 6 -50.29 30.29 -7.12
CA ALA A 6 -50.83 30.10 -5.77
C ALA A 6 -50.67 28.64 -5.28
N VAL A 7 -50.90 27.66 -6.16
CA VAL A 7 -50.68 26.24 -5.86
C VAL A 7 -49.20 25.96 -5.63
N VAL A 8 -48.32 26.47 -6.49
CA VAL A 8 -46.86 26.33 -6.34
C VAL A 8 -46.39 26.91 -5.00
N LYS A 9 -46.86 28.11 -4.63
CA LYS A 9 -46.52 28.74 -3.35
C LYS A 9 -46.99 27.92 -2.15
N HIS A 10 -48.18 27.32 -2.25
CA HIS A 10 -48.74 26.48 -1.20
C HIS A 10 -47.93 25.19 -1.02
N GLU A 11 -47.68 24.46 -2.11
CA GLU A 11 -46.93 23.20 -2.09
C GLU A 11 -45.46 23.40 -1.71
N TYR A 12 -44.81 24.48 -2.19
CA TYR A 12 -43.44 24.82 -1.82
C TYR A 12 -43.30 25.02 -0.30
N LYS A 13 -44.24 25.73 0.34
CA LYS A 13 -44.21 25.93 1.79
C LYS A 13 -44.44 24.64 2.56
N LYS A 14 -45.23 23.72 2.02
CA LYS A 14 -45.59 22.45 2.64
C LYS A 14 -44.49 21.39 2.52
N ILE A 15 -43.73 21.42 1.43
CA ILE A 15 -42.71 20.41 1.11
C ILE A 15 -41.31 20.96 1.39
N VAL A 16 -40.93 22.09 0.78
CA VAL A 16 -39.56 22.63 0.79
C VAL A 16 -39.22 23.36 2.09
N LEU A 17 -40.18 24.12 2.65
CA LEU A 17 -39.98 24.82 3.94
C LEU A 17 -40.26 23.94 5.17
N LYS A 18 -40.56 22.65 4.96
CA LYS A 18 -40.74 21.71 6.06
C LYS A 18 -39.38 21.46 6.72
N TRP A 19 -39.34 21.48 8.05
CA TRP A 19 -38.09 21.31 8.81
C TRP A 19 -37.32 20.05 8.44
N THR A 20 -38.03 18.94 8.14
CA THR A 20 -37.41 17.68 7.71
C THR A 20 -36.74 17.78 6.34
N PHE A 21 -37.30 18.56 5.41
CA PHE A 21 -36.71 18.77 4.09
C PHE A 21 -35.47 19.64 4.18
N LEU A 22 -35.56 20.79 4.86
CA LEU A 22 -34.43 21.69 5.09
C LEU A 22 -33.29 20.98 5.83
N LEU A 23 -33.63 20.18 6.85
CA LEU A 23 -32.66 19.38 7.58
C LEU A 23 -32.00 18.35 6.67
N GLY A 24 -32.76 17.56 5.90
CA GLY A 24 -32.18 16.55 5.00
C GLY A 24 -31.29 17.18 3.92
N THR A 25 -31.77 18.21 3.24
CA THR A 25 -31.04 18.87 2.14
C THR A 25 -29.76 19.56 2.60
N LEU A 26 -29.67 20.02 3.86
CA LEU A 26 -28.45 20.63 4.38
C LEU A 26 -27.55 19.61 5.10
N LEU A 27 -28.13 18.68 5.86
CA LEU A 27 -27.40 17.71 6.67
C LEU A 27 -26.66 16.69 5.79
N PHE A 28 -27.29 16.15 4.74
CA PHE A 28 -26.66 15.15 3.87
C PHE A 28 -25.39 15.68 3.17
N PRO A 29 -25.41 16.87 2.51
CA PRO A 29 -24.21 17.45 1.94
C PRO A 29 -23.14 17.80 2.97
N VAL A 30 -23.51 18.26 4.17
CA VAL A 30 -22.56 18.56 5.24
C VAL A 30 -21.89 17.29 5.75
N ILE A 31 -22.66 16.22 5.97
CA ILE A 31 -22.11 14.91 6.34
C ILE A 31 -21.21 14.39 5.22
N GLY A 32 -21.67 14.43 3.97
CA GLY A 32 -20.89 14.01 2.80
C GLY A 32 -19.59 14.79 2.65
N ALA A 33 -19.63 16.11 2.83
CA ALA A 33 -18.44 16.96 2.84
C ALA A 33 -17.50 16.60 4.00
N GLY A 34 -18.02 16.35 5.20
CA GLY A 34 -17.22 15.87 6.33
C GLY A 34 -16.54 14.53 6.03
N PHE A 35 -17.27 13.56 5.48
CA PHE A 35 -16.73 12.27 5.07
C PHE A 35 -15.73 12.36 3.91
N ALA A 36 -15.79 13.38 3.07
CA ALA A 36 -14.79 13.61 2.02
C ALA A 36 -13.55 14.33 2.56
N VAL A 37 -13.73 15.33 3.43
CA VAL A 37 -12.66 16.18 3.97
C VAL A 37 -11.80 15.43 4.98
N VAL A 38 -12.38 14.59 5.84
CA VAL A 38 -11.63 13.87 6.87
C VAL A 38 -10.58 12.93 6.26
N PRO A 39 -10.91 12.03 5.31
CA PRO A 39 -9.91 11.24 4.60
C PRO A 39 -8.95 12.12 3.81
N ALA A 40 -9.42 13.18 3.14
CA ALA A 40 -8.53 14.07 2.38
C ALA A 40 -7.47 14.73 3.27
N LEU A 41 -7.82 15.14 4.48
CA LEU A 41 -6.88 15.67 5.47
C LEU A 41 -5.90 14.58 5.95
N ILE A 42 -6.37 13.37 6.23
CA ILE A 42 -5.52 12.23 6.61
C ILE A 42 -4.51 11.92 5.49
N PHE A 43 -4.96 11.85 4.24
CA PHE A 43 -4.10 11.60 3.08
C PHE A 43 -3.17 12.76 2.74
N SER A 44 -3.52 14.00 3.11
CA SER A 44 -2.69 15.18 2.87
C SER A 44 -1.56 15.36 3.89
N ILE A 45 -1.53 14.58 4.98
CA ILE A 45 -0.40 14.55 5.91
C ILE A 45 0.78 13.90 5.18
N LYS A 46 1.67 14.73 4.64
CA LYS A 46 2.93 14.28 4.07
C LYS A 46 3.82 13.80 5.21
N GLY A 47 4.10 12.50 5.25
CA GLY A 47 4.94 11.92 6.30
C GLY A 47 6.34 12.54 6.29
N GLU A 48 6.77 13.11 7.42
CA GLU A 48 8.18 13.48 7.58
C GLU A 48 9.05 12.22 7.52
N PRO A 49 10.25 12.29 6.89
CA PRO A 49 11.14 11.15 6.84
C PRO A 49 11.38 10.56 8.22
N THR A 50 11.38 9.24 8.33
CA THR A 50 11.64 8.53 9.57
C THR A 50 13.14 8.46 9.79
N ARG A 51 13.62 9.20 10.80
CA ARG A 51 15.01 9.17 11.21
C ARG A 51 15.25 7.91 12.02
N ILE A 52 16.06 7.01 11.48
CA ILE A 52 16.27 5.68 12.04
C ILE A 52 17.74 5.42 12.32
N VAL A 53 18.02 4.83 13.48
CA VAL A 53 19.33 4.26 13.81
C VAL A 53 19.28 2.75 13.59
N ILE A 54 20.27 2.20 12.89
CA ILE A 54 20.46 0.75 12.76
C ILE A 54 21.70 0.37 13.56
N VAL A 55 21.51 -0.45 14.59
CA VAL A 55 22.59 -1.03 15.37
C VAL A 55 22.88 -2.43 14.84
N ASP A 56 24.02 -2.56 14.14
CA ASP A 56 24.55 -3.84 13.69
C ASP A 56 25.94 -4.05 14.30
N ARG A 57 26.02 -4.92 15.32
CA ARG A 57 27.29 -5.28 15.97
C ARG A 57 28.14 -6.22 15.12
N SER A 58 27.52 -6.99 14.24
CA SER A 58 28.19 -7.94 13.35
C SER A 58 28.85 -7.25 12.15
N ASN A 59 28.38 -6.04 11.81
CA ASN A 59 28.75 -5.28 10.63
C ASN A 59 28.54 -6.05 9.30
N ARG A 60 27.69 -7.08 9.30
CA ARG A 60 27.39 -7.93 8.14
C ARG A 60 26.15 -7.46 7.38
N ILE A 61 25.19 -6.83 8.06
CA ILE A 61 23.83 -6.66 7.56
C ILE A 61 23.40 -5.20 7.44
N GLY A 62 23.96 -4.31 8.27
CA GLY A 62 23.52 -2.92 8.38
C GLY A 62 23.57 -2.17 7.04
N MET A 63 24.62 -2.38 6.24
CA MET A 63 24.77 -1.74 4.92
C MET A 63 23.69 -2.21 3.94
N ARG A 64 23.39 -3.52 3.90
CA ARG A 64 22.38 -4.10 3.02
C ARG A 64 20.98 -3.62 3.38
N ILE A 65 20.67 -3.48 4.68
CA ILE A 65 19.40 -2.94 5.14
C ILE A 65 19.24 -1.49 4.67
N ARG A 66 20.27 -0.66 4.84
CA ARG A 66 20.26 0.75 4.36
C ARG A 66 20.04 0.84 2.85
N GLU A 67 20.69 -0.02 2.07
CA GLU A 67 20.54 -0.09 0.62
C GLU A 67 19.11 -0.53 0.22
N ASN A 68 18.55 -1.52 0.90
CA ASN A 68 17.20 -2.01 0.64
C ASN A 68 16.09 -1.01 1.00
N LEU A 69 16.37 -0.12 1.95
CA LEU A 69 15.51 0.99 2.35
C LEU A 69 15.75 2.28 1.56
N SER A 70 16.62 2.24 0.54
CA SER A 70 16.83 3.40 -0.33
C SER A 70 15.55 3.74 -1.11
N PRO A 71 15.31 5.04 -1.40
CA PRO A 71 14.15 5.46 -2.19
C PRO A 71 14.05 4.74 -3.54
N GLU A 72 15.20 4.45 -4.17
CA GLU A 72 15.29 3.75 -5.45
C GLU A 72 14.78 2.31 -5.36
N LYS A 73 15.20 1.54 -4.35
CA LYS A 73 14.73 0.15 -4.19
C LYS A 73 13.27 0.07 -3.76
N ILE A 74 12.80 1.00 -2.91
CA ILE A 74 11.39 1.06 -2.50
C ILE A 74 10.49 1.37 -3.70
N ALA A 75 10.90 2.32 -4.56
CA ALA A 75 10.18 2.65 -5.79
C ALA A 75 10.15 1.47 -6.77
N ALA A 76 11.30 0.83 -7.01
CA ALA A 76 11.40 -0.31 -7.94
C ALA A 76 10.51 -1.50 -7.52
N ARG A 77 10.39 -1.77 -6.22
CA ARG A 77 9.48 -2.82 -5.70
C ARG A 77 8.02 -2.47 -5.89
N SER A 78 7.64 -1.22 -5.60
CA SER A 78 6.28 -0.76 -5.78
C SER A 78 5.82 -0.96 -7.24
N ASP A 79 6.70 -0.64 -8.19
CA ASP A 79 6.44 -0.85 -9.62
C ASP A 79 6.31 -2.34 -10.00
N GLN A 80 7.10 -3.22 -9.39
CA GLN A 80 7.01 -4.67 -9.61
C GLN A 80 5.71 -5.26 -9.06
N MET A 81 5.32 -4.90 -7.84
CA MET A 81 4.07 -5.36 -7.22
C MET A 81 2.85 -4.96 -8.04
N VAL A 82 2.84 -3.74 -8.60
CA VAL A 82 1.77 -3.29 -9.51
C VAL A 82 1.75 -4.15 -10.78
N LYS A 83 2.91 -4.44 -11.38
CA LYS A 83 3.00 -5.28 -12.58
C LYS A 83 2.50 -6.71 -12.33
N ASP A 84 2.84 -7.29 -11.19
CA ASP A 84 2.41 -8.64 -10.81
C ASP A 84 0.90 -8.69 -10.51
N ALA A 85 0.37 -7.69 -9.78
CA ALA A 85 -1.07 -7.59 -9.50
C ALA A 85 -1.92 -7.41 -10.77
N VAL A 86 -1.44 -6.61 -11.73
CA VAL A 86 -2.08 -6.43 -13.05
C VAL A 86 -2.05 -7.72 -13.87
N LYS A 87 -1.03 -8.57 -13.67
CA LYS A 87 -0.89 -9.86 -14.38
C LYS A 87 -1.83 -10.94 -13.83
N GLU A 88 -2.15 -10.93 -12.54
CA GLU A 88 -2.97 -11.96 -11.89
C GLU A 88 -4.48 -11.64 -11.87
N MET A 89 -4.90 -10.38 -12.06
CA MET A 89 -6.31 -9.99 -12.10
C MET A 89 -6.62 -8.98 -13.24
N PRO A 90 -7.04 -9.44 -14.44
CA PRO A 90 -7.29 -8.54 -15.58
C PRO A 90 -8.52 -7.62 -15.43
N VAL A 91 -9.34 -7.82 -14.38
CA VAL A 91 -10.68 -7.22 -14.26
C VAL A 91 -10.75 -6.08 -13.23
N ALA A 92 -9.69 -5.82 -12.46
CA ALA A 92 -9.64 -4.64 -11.60
C ALA A 92 -9.24 -3.42 -12.44
N GLN A 93 -10.11 -2.42 -12.56
CA GLN A 93 -9.82 -1.16 -13.26
C GLN A 93 -8.47 -0.58 -12.77
N PRO A 94 -7.43 -0.56 -13.61
CA PRO A 94 -6.14 -0.05 -13.23
C PRO A 94 -6.24 1.48 -13.29
N GLY A 95 -6.44 2.13 -12.15
CA GLY A 95 -6.46 3.59 -12.16
C GLY A 95 -6.83 4.34 -10.91
N GLN A 96 -7.35 3.72 -9.84
CA GLN A 96 -7.81 4.52 -8.68
C GLN A 96 -7.31 4.09 -7.31
N MET A 97 -6.67 2.93 -7.16
CA MET A 97 -6.03 2.58 -5.89
C MET A 97 -4.56 3.02 -5.89
N ASN A 98 -4.36 4.32 -5.70
CA ASN A 98 -3.25 4.93 -4.96
C ASN A 98 -1.80 4.54 -5.33
N GLN A 99 -1.38 4.69 -6.59
CA GLN A 99 0.05 4.79 -6.92
C GLN A 99 0.74 5.92 -6.13
N SER A 100 0.04 7.03 -5.90
CA SER A 100 0.57 8.21 -5.21
C SER A 100 0.61 8.08 -3.68
N ALA A 101 -0.28 7.29 -3.06
CA ALA A 101 -0.26 7.09 -1.61
C ALA A 101 0.82 6.09 -1.17
N MET A 102 1.15 5.10 -2.00
CA MET A 102 2.29 4.19 -1.74
C MET A 102 3.65 4.84 -2.03
N GLN A 103 3.73 5.70 -3.05
CA GLN A 103 4.96 6.47 -3.35
C GLN A 103 5.33 7.49 -2.26
N SER A 104 4.39 7.83 -1.38
CA SER A 104 4.59 8.78 -0.29
C SER A 104 5.05 8.11 1.03
N ALA A 105 5.17 6.78 1.07
CA ALA A 105 4.90 6.05 2.31
C ALA A 105 6.05 5.88 3.32
N ALA A 106 7.33 5.94 2.93
CA ALA A 106 8.40 5.93 3.93
C ALA A 106 9.73 6.42 3.33
N SER A 107 10.08 7.68 3.59
CA SER A 107 11.46 8.14 3.39
C SER A 107 12.23 7.86 4.67
N PHE A 108 13.27 7.03 4.62
CA PHE A 108 14.13 6.77 5.77
C PHE A 108 15.37 7.68 5.73
N VAL A 109 15.72 8.25 6.87
CA VAL A 109 16.97 9.00 7.06
C VAL A 109 17.81 8.26 8.09
N PHE A 110 18.98 7.78 7.69
CA PHE A 110 19.85 7.04 8.60
C PHE A 110 20.65 8.00 9.46
N VAL A 111 20.59 7.80 10.77
CA VAL A 111 21.44 8.48 11.74
C VAL A 111 22.52 7.50 12.18
N ASP A 112 23.77 7.90 12.03
CA ASP A 112 24.90 7.07 12.44
C ASP A 112 25.01 7.02 13.97
N TYR A 113 25.25 5.81 14.47
CA TYR A 113 25.38 5.52 15.88
C TYR A 113 26.46 4.46 16.09
N ASN A 114 27.41 4.75 16.97
CA ASN A 114 28.48 3.82 17.30
C ASN A 114 28.14 3.04 18.57
N ALA A 115 27.82 1.76 18.41
CA ALA A 115 27.54 0.83 19.49
C ALA A 115 28.75 -0.03 19.90
N TYR A 116 29.91 0.11 19.24
CA TYR A 116 31.06 -0.75 19.47
C TYR A 116 31.62 -0.59 20.89
N GLY A 117 31.81 -1.72 21.58
CA GLY A 117 32.37 -1.75 22.94
C GLY A 117 31.42 -1.31 24.06
N ARG A 118 30.14 -1.02 23.76
CA ARG A 118 29.13 -0.62 24.74
C ARG A 118 28.25 -1.80 25.17
N SER A 119 27.80 -1.79 26.42
CA SER A 119 26.78 -2.73 26.92
C SER A 119 25.50 -2.60 26.11
N SER A 120 24.72 -3.69 26.01
CA SER A 120 23.37 -3.62 25.42
C SER A 120 22.51 -2.60 26.17
N ASP A 121 22.55 -2.60 27.51
CA ASP A 121 21.73 -1.72 28.33
C ASP A 121 22.06 -0.24 28.11
N ASP A 122 23.35 0.10 27.99
CA ASP A 122 23.80 1.46 27.69
C ASP A 122 23.33 1.92 26.31
N VAL A 123 23.35 1.00 25.33
CA VAL A 123 22.85 1.28 23.98
C VAL A 123 21.35 1.54 23.99
N TYR A 124 20.56 0.74 24.72
CA TYR A 124 19.13 0.99 24.87
C TYR A 124 18.84 2.34 25.53
N LEU A 125 19.60 2.69 26.58
CA LEU A 125 19.42 3.94 27.30
C LEU A 125 19.71 5.15 26.40
N ASP A 126 20.83 5.16 25.69
CA ASP A 126 21.21 6.24 24.76
C ASP A 126 20.19 6.37 23.62
N LEU A 127 19.77 5.26 22.99
CA LEU A 127 18.78 5.29 21.92
C LEU A 127 17.41 5.79 22.40
N ASN A 128 16.98 5.40 23.59
CA ASN A 128 15.75 5.92 24.18
C ASN A 128 15.85 7.43 24.46
N GLU A 129 16.98 7.91 24.97
CA GLU A 129 17.23 9.35 25.14
C GLU A 129 17.22 10.09 23.81
N MET A 130 17.77 9.51 22.73
CA MET A 130 17.71 10.08 21.39
C MET A 130 16.27 10.14 20.84
N VAL A 131 15.44 9.13 21.12
CA VAL A 131 14.01 9.11 20.76
C VAL A 131 13.23 10.19 21.52
N VAL A 132 13.44 10.28 22.84
CA VAL A 132 12.79 11.28 23.71
C VAL A 132 13.25 12.69 23.34
N GLY A 133 14.54 12.86 23.04
CA GLY A 133 15.14 14.11 22.59
C GLY A 133 14.79 14.52 21.16
N ASN A 134 13.86 13.81 20.49
CA ASN A 134 13.48 14.04 19.09
C ASN A 134 14.67 14.05 18.11
N LYS A 135 15.79 13.40 18.44
CA LYS A 135 16.95 13.28 17.52
C LYS A 135 16.71 12.19 16.47
N ILE A 136 16.04 11.12 16.89
CA ILE A 136 15.64 9.99 16.05
C ILE A 136 14.17 9.68 16.30
N ASP A 137 13.53 9.04 15.33
CA ASP A 137 12.13 8.64 15.40
C ASP A 137 11.99 7.15 15.70
N ALA A 138 12.99 6.36 15.29
CA ALA A 138 13.02 4.92 15.50
C ALA A 138 14.45 4.39 15.62
N TYR A 139 14.58 3.18 16.15
CA TYR A 139 15.81 2.42 16.10
C TYR A 139 15.54 0.93 15.86
N LEU A 140 16.48 0.30 15.17
CA LEU A 140 16.50 -1.12 14.86
C LEU A 140 17.77 -1.74 15.47
N ILE A 141 17.61 -2.79 16.26
CA ILE A 141 18.73 -3.56 16.82
C ILE A 141 18.77 -4.91 16.12
N ALA A 142 19.89 -5.18 15.43
CA ALA A 142 20.16 -6.47 14.84
C ALA A 142 20.67 -7.45 15.91
N PRO A 143 20.29 -8.73 15.82
CA PRO A 143 20.85 -9.75 16.71
C PRO A 143 22.34 -9.92 16.46
N SER A 144 23.07 -10.34 17.49
CA SER A 144 24.52 -10.62 17.40
C SER A 144 24.82 -11.75 16.42
N ASP A 145 23.90 -12.72 16.32
CA ASP A 145 23.97 -13.84 15.39
C ASP A 145 22.69 -13.86 14.54
N ILE A 146 22.84 -13.54 13.24
CA ILE A 146 21.77 -13.53 12.25
C ILE A 146 21.45 -14.93 11.70
N ASP A 147 22.32 -15.90 11.94
CA ASP A 147 22.25 -17.26 11.38
C ASP A 147 21.54 -18.22 12.35
N SER A 148 21.41 -17.83 13.62
CA SER A 148 20.61 -18.53 14.62
C SER A 148 19.12 -18.62 14.21
N LYS A 149 18.47 -19.73 14.57
CA LYS A 149 17.02 -19.94 14.37
C LYS A 149 16.18 -18.97 15.18
N ASP A 150 16.72 -18.47 16.29
CA ASP A 150 16.05 -17.56 17.22
C ASP A 150 16.48 -16.10 16.99
N ALA A 151 17.15 -15.81 15.87
CA ALA A 151 17.55 -14.47 15.49
C ALA A 151 16.32 -13.56 15.34
N SER A 152 16.20 -12.57 16.22
CA SER A 152 15.11 -11.60 16.23
C SER A 152 15.64 -10.18 16.14
N PHE A 153 15.05 -9.39 15.24
CA PHE A 153 15.33 -7.97 15.12
C PHE A 153 14.36 -7.20 16.01
N GLU A 154 14.88 -6.28 16.81
CA GLU A 154 14.06 -5.43 17.66
C GLU A 154 13.90 -4.05 17.02
N PHE A 155 12.66 -3.68 16.69
CA PHE A 155 12.31 -2.38 16.17
C PHE A 155 11.46 -1.61 17.18
N ARG A 156 11.86 -0.37 17.47
CA ARG A 156 11.07 0.56 18.29
C ARG A 156 10.92 1.89 17.58
N SER A 157 9.69 2.41 17.55
CA SER A 157 9.35 3.70 16.94
C SER A 157 8.44 4.50 17.85
N ARG A 158 8.60 5.83 17.86
CA ARG A 158 7.68 6.74 18.54
C ARG A 158 6.49 7.17 17.69
N LYS A 159 6.54 6.95 16.37
CA LYS A 159 5.48 7.36 15.43
C LYS A 159 4.35 6.33 15.48
N ALA A 160 3.28 6.64 16.21
CA ALA A 160 2.06 5.85 16.20
C ALA A 160 1.41 5.95 14.80
N GLY A 161 1.27 4.83 14.10
CA GLY A 161 0.72 4.78 12.73
C GLY A 161 1.69 4.29 11.67
N ASP A 162 2.95 4.00 12.02
CA ASP A 162 4.00 3.60 11.06
C ASP A 162 3.91 2.11 10.64
N PHE A 163 2.71 1.53 10.59
CA PHE A 163 2.48 0.15 10.16
C PHE A 163 3.04 -0.10 8.75
N ILE A 164 2.95 0.91 7.87
CA ILE A 164 3.49 0.83 6.51
C ILE A 164 5.03 0.82 6.51
N ALA A 165 5.68 1.64 7.32
CA ALA A 165 7.14 1.57 7.45
C ALA A 165 7.58 0.27 8.10
N GLY A 166 6.77 -0.31 9.00
CA GLY A 166 7.02 -1.62 9.60
C GLY A 166 7.10 -2.74 8.57
N ASP A 167 6.16 -2.78 7.61
CA ASP A 167 6.17 -3.78 6.54
C ASP A 167 7.35 -3.58 5.58
N ILE A 168 7.59 -2.34 5.12
CA ILE A 168 8.74 -2.01 4.25
C ILE A 168 10.06 -2.39 4.95
N LEU A 169 10.17 -2.09 6.25
CA LEU A 169 11.34 -2.42 7.04
C LEU A 169 11.53 -3.91 7.18
N ARG A 170 10.47 -4.65 7.50
CA ARG A 170 10.49 -6.11 7.62
C ARG A 170 10.97 -6.77 6.33
N ASP A 171 10.45 -6.34 5.20
CA ASP A 171 10.85 -6.87 3.90
C ASP A 171 12.31 -6.54 3.57
N ALA A 172 12.73 -5.29 3.81
CA ALA A 172 14.12 -4.88 3.60
C ALA A 172 15.11 -5.68 4.46
N ILE A 173 14.75 -5.96 5.72
CA ILE A 173 15.52 -6.81 6.64
C ILE A 173 15.57 -8.25 6.11
N ASN A 174 14.43 -8.83 5.77
CA ASN A 174 14.36 -10.21 5.28
C ASN A 174 15.22 -10.42 4.03
N ASP A 175 15.15 -9.48 3.09
CA ASP A 175 15.97 -9.55 1.88
C ASP A 175 17.45 -9.35 2.19
N ALA A 176 17.80 -8.42 3.07
CA ALA A 176 19.18 -8.25 3.50
C ALA A 176 19.72 -9.55 4.12
N VAL A 177 18.95 -10.19 4.99
CA VAL A 177 19.35 -11.44 5.68
C VAL A 177 19.47 -12.58 4.69
N ARG A 178 18.51 -12.69 3.76
CA ARG A 178 18.57 -13.69 2.69
C ARG A 178 19.81 -13.51 1.82
N SER A 179 20.05 -12.30 1.29
CA SER A 179 21.21 -12.04 0.44
C SER A 179 22.53 -12.23 1.19
N GLN A 180 22.57 -11.92 2.49
CA GLN A 180 23.75 -12.19 3.33
C GLN A 180 23.99 -13.69 3.49
N ARG A 181 22.96 -14.48 3.84
CA ARG A 181 23.06 -15.94 3.96
C ARG A 181 23.47 -16.61 2.64
N LEU A 182 22.98 -16.11 1.50
CA LEU A 182 23.38 -16.60 0.18
C LEU A 182 24.86 -16.31 -0.10
N ALA A 183 25.32 -15.09 0.23
CA ALA A 183 26.73 -14.73 0.09
C ALA A 183 27.64 -15.61 0.98
N ASP A 184 27.23 -15.85 2.23
CA ASP A 184 27.98 -16.69 3.17
C ASP A 184 27.99 -18.17 2.75
N ALA A 185 26.91 -18.64 2.10
CA ALA A 185 26.83 -19.98 1.51
C ALA A 185 27.52 -20.08 0.13
N ASN A 186 28.09 -18.98 -0.38
CA ASN A 186 28.68 -18.90 -1.72
C ASN A 186 27.69 -19.30 -2.85
N ILE A 187 26.40 -19.07 -2.62
CA ILE A 187 25.32 -19.33 -3.57
C ILE A 187 25.01 -18.03 -4.29
N SER A 188 25.02 -18.04 -5.62
CA SER A 188 24.66 -16.86 -6.39
C SER A 188 23.15 -16.59 -6.28
N GLU A 189 22.79 -15.34 -5.94
CA GLU A 189 21.39 -14.90 -5.81
C GLU A 189 20.63 -15.09 -7.12
N THR A 190 21.31 -14.89 -8.25
CA THR A 190 20.80 -15.14 -9.60
C THR A 190 20.39 -16.59 -9.82
N SER A 191 21.22 -17.56 -9.41
CA SER A 191 20.92 -18.98 -9.56
C SER A 191 19.69 -19.40 -8.74
N VAL A 192 19.52 -18.84 -7.53
CA VAL A 192 18.34 -19.14 -6.71
C VAL A 192 17.08 -18.56 -7.33
N MET A 193 17.13 -17.34 -7.88
CA MET A 193 16.01 -16.73 -8.58
C MET A 193 15.62 -17.49 -9.85
N GLU A 194 16.60 -18.00 -10.60
CA GLU A 194 16.34 -18.85 -11.77
C GLU A 194 15.71 -20.19 -11.38
N LEU A 195 16.24 -20.84 -10.34
CA LEU A 195 15.72 -22.14 -9.86
C LEU A 195 14.34 -22.02 -9.19
N SER A 196 14.01 -20.86 -8.62
CA SER A 196 12.71 -20.59 -7.99
C SER A 196 11.67 -19.99 -8.94
N ARG A 197 12.01 -19.80 -10.22
CA ARG A 197 11.07 -19.31 -11.23
C ARG A 197 9.88 -20.27 -11.30
N ARG A 198 8.70 -19.79 -10.91
CA ARG A 198 7.45 -20.56 -10.96
C ARG A 198 7.18 -20.98 -12.40
N VAL A 199 6.72 -22.22 -12.57
CA VAL A 199 6.24 -22.71 -13.86
C VAL A 199 4.86 -22.11 -14.10
N THR A 200 4.70 -21.35 -15.17
CA THR A 200 3.39 -20.87 -15.60
C THR A 200 2.63 -22.04 -16.22
N ILE A 201 1.55 -22.47 -15.58
CA ILE A 201 0.64 -23.44 -16.16
C ILE A 201 -0.31 -22.67 -17.08
N ASP A 202 -0.14 -22.84 -18.38
CA ASP A 202 -1.09 -22.33 -19.39
C ASP A 202 -2.30 -23.28 -19.42
N SER A 203 -3.37 -22.91 -18.71
CA SER A 203 -4.58 -23.71 -18.61
C SER A 203 -5.54 -23.33 -19.74
N LYS A 204 -5.51 -24.11 -20.83
CA LYS A 204 -6.46 -23.97 -21.94
C LYS A 204 -7.69 -24.84 -21.68
N SER A 205 -8.87 -24.22 -21.64
CA SER A 205 -10.15 -24.93 -21.55
C SER A 205 -10.51 -25.57 -22.89
N LEU A 206 -10.86 -26.86 -22.90
CA LEU A 206 -11.36 -27.57 -24.09
C LEU A 206 -12.90 -27.63 -24.09
N ASP A 207 -13.51 -27.58 -25.28
CA ASP A 207 -14.95 -27.84 -25.47
C ASP A 207 -15.28 -29.35 -25.47
N ASP A 208 -16.56 -29.71 -25.45
CA ASP A 208 -17.04 -31.10 -25.47
C ASP A 208 -16.65 -31.89 -26.73
N LYS A 209 -16.02 -31.23 -27.71
CA LYS A 209 -15.49 -31.81 -28.96
C LYS A 209 -13.96 -31.75 -29.04
N GLY A 210 -13.28 -31.39 -27.96
CA GLY A 210 -11.81 -31.34 -27.89
C GLY A 210 -11.19 -30.17 -28.65
N ARG A 211 -11.93 -29.10 -28.93
CA ARG A 211 -11.40 -27.87 -29.53
C ARG A 211 -11.08 -26.85 -28.45
N GLU A 212 -10.03 -26.06 -28.67
CA GLU A 212 -9.67 -24.95 -27.80
C GLU A 212 -10.87 -23.98 -27.71
N LYS A 213 -11.35 -23.74 -26.48
CA LYS A 213 -12.48 -22.84 -26.23
C LYS A 213 -11.93 -21.46 -25.89
N ASP A 214 -11.96 -20.56 -26.86
CA ASP A 214 -11.69 -19.13 -26.66
C ASP A 214 -12.81 -18.51 -25.81
N SER A 215 -12.64 -18.60 -24.50
CA SER A 215 -13.62 -18.14 -23.51
C SER A 215 -13.71 -16.61 -23.49
N ASP A 216 -12.62 -15.94 -23.87
CA ASP A 216 -12.51 -14.48 -23.94
C ASP A 216 -13.38 -13.90 -25.06
N MET A 217 -13.52 -14.59 -26.20
CA MET A 217 -14.34 -14.12 -27.32
C MET A 217 -15.84 -14.18 -27.01
N LEU A 218 -16.29 -15.20 -26.27
CA LEU A 218 -17.68 -15.32 -25.82
C LEU A 218 -18.04 -14.28 -24.77
N LEU A 219 -17.10 -13.92 -23.89
CA LEU A 219 -17.25 -12.85 -22.91
C LEU A 219 -17.30 -11.48 -23.58
N ALA A 220 -16.41 -11.21 -24.53
CA ALA A 220 -16.44 -9.98 -25.32
C ALA A 220 -17.74 -9.84 -26.12
N ALA A 221 -18.21 -10.92 -26.75
CA ALA A 221 -19.47 -10.92 -27.48
C ALA A 221 -20.68 -10.64 -26.57
N SER A 222 -20.74 -11.25 -25.38
CA SER A 222 -21.83 -11.00 -24.43
C SER A 222 -21.83 -9.58 -23.88
N PHE A 223 -20.65 -8.98 -23.66
CA PHE A 223 -20.53 -7.58 -23.27
C PHE A 223 -21.01 -6.62 -24.37
N VAL A 224 -20.60 -6.85 -25.63
CA VAL A 224 -21.05 -6.04 -26.78
C VAL A 224 -22.56 -6.16 -26.97
N ILE A 225 -23.13 -7.36 -26.82
CA ILE A 225 -24.58 -7.58 -26.92
C ILE A 225 -25.30 -6.85 -25.77
N GLY A 226 -24.83 -6.95 -24.54
CA GLY A 226 -25.41 -6.24 -23.40
C GLY A 226 -25.36 -4.71 -23.55
N LEU A 227 -24.25 -4.19 -24.08
CA LEU A 227 -24.06 -2.78 -24.38
C LEU A 227 -24.98 -2.31 -25.50
N MET A 228 -25.16 -3.12 -26.55
CA MET A 228 -26.16 -2.85 -27.59
C MET A 228 -27.58 -2.80 -27.02
N ILE A 229 -27.98 -3.78 -26.19
CA ILE A 229 -29.31 -3.81 -25.59
C ILE A 229 -29.54 -2.55 -24.74
N HIS A 230 -28.56 -2.17 -23.92
CA HIS A 230 -28.65 -0.99 -23.06
C HIS A 230 -28.75 0.32 -23.86
N ILE A 231 -28.02 0.44 -24.97
CA ILE A 231 -28.13 1.61 -25.86
C ILE A 231 -29.46 1.62 -26.59
N THR A 232 -30.01 0.47 -26.98
CA THR A 232 -31.19 0.39 -27.87
C THR A 232 -32.50 0.54 -27.09
N LEU A 233 -32.58 0.05 -25.85
CA LEU A 233 -33.76 0.17 -24.97
C LEU A 233 -34.35 1.59 -24.88
N PRO A 234 -33.56 2.66 -24.64
CA PRO A 234 -34.09 4.02 -24.57
C PRO A 234 -34.59 4.59 -25.91
N PHE A 235 -34.30 3.95 -27.05
CA PHE A 235 -34.84 4.35 -28.36
C PHE A 235 -36.12 3.61 -28.75
N MET A 236 -36.46 2.51 -28.05
CA MET A 236 -37.62 1.67 -28.39
C MET A 236 -38.91 2.06 -27.64
N ASP A 237 -38.79 2.92 -26.62
CA ASP A 237 -39.92 3.48 -25.84
C ASP A 237 -40.37 4.88 -26.31
N LYS A 238 -40.10 5.25 -27.58
CA LYS A 238 -40.60 6.50 -28.21
C LYS A 238 -41.48 6.24 -29.42
#